data_AF-A0A4Y8UQ19-F1
#
_entry.id   AF-A0A4Y8UQ19-F1
#
_cell.length_a   1.000
_cell.length_b   1.000
_cell.length_c   1.000
_cell.angle_alpha   90.00
_cell.angle_beta   90.00
_cell.angle_gamma   90.00
#
_symmetry.space_group_name_H-M   'P 1'
#
loop_
_entity.id
_entity.type
_entity.pdbx_description
1 polymer ?
#
loop_
_entity_poly.entity_id
_entity_poly.type
_entity_poly.pdbx_seq_one_letter_code
_entity_poly.pdbx_strand_id
1 'polypeptide(L)'
;MKRAIILFWKGLTGIISATAEWFTVILGMKDESKYGKFIRRVVGGCFAFIMFVFACAGGNALYEFVYKKVNAAKYLDDSYYDPQYLSRNATYYSRAYETDGYVETRDGKKTVKGIHWISKPLGDDSLVCYSNGDARGYFNMLTGEIAIKPQYKHAWVFSDGLASVDDNGMIKFIDAKGNVVIDLNIPYITGAEGYVFHNGHCVMHGNKRDKYGLIDKKGKWMLKAEYDAIYPKDSFFIVSKGGMQRVLSENLKVVLPPMEADLWVSDGCITATMKDHTLRKYNLQGQLIDDFLISNVEGMMYDTDEIRYTTAKNYDDDGKLTGETAEAEPTPYQKTASCKKYEAEVGWYGLMSPNGKVITPPRYSDITAIGYDLYLCKTDDVRGEVLNGKGVRIR
;
A
#
# COMPACT_ATOMS: atom_id res chain seq x y z
N MET A 1 -18.32 -42.44 13.21
CA MET A 1 -18.71 -41.02 13.43
C MET A 1 -20.02 -40.83 14.19
N LYS A 2 -21.15 -41.44 13.80
CA LYS A 2 -22.47 -41.20 14.46
C LYS A 2 -22.50 -41.44 15.98
N ARG A 3 -21.89 -42.53 16.50
CA ARG A 3 -21.87 -42.82 17.95
C ARG A 3 -21.04 -41.82 18.77
N ALA A 4 -19.91 -41.35 18.23
CA ALA A 4 -19.05 -40.38 18.91
C ALA A 4 -19.73 -39.00 19.05
N ILE A 5 -20.46 -38.56 18.01
CA ILE A 5 -21.23 -37.32 18.03
C ILE A 5 -22.37 -37.40 19.05
N ILE A 6 -23.08 -38.53 19.12
CA ILE A 6 -24.17 -38.73 20.10
C ILE A 6 -23.63 -38.71 21.54
N LEU A 7 -22.48 -39.34 21.79
CA LEU A 7 -21.83 -39.34 23.10
C LEU A 7 -21.33 -37.94 23.49
N PHE A 8 -20.76 -37.20 22.54
CA PHE A 8 -20.36 -35.81 22.73
C PHE A 8 -21.55 -34.93 23.12
N TRP A 9 -22.67 -35.00 22.37
CA TRP A 9 -23.87 -34.23 22.69
C TRP A 9 -24.46 -34.61 24.03
N LYS A 10 -24.52 -35.90 24.40
CA LYS A 10 -24.98 -36.33 25.73
C LYS A 10 -24.10 -35.80 26.86
N GLY A 11 -22.78 -35.82 26.68
CA GLY A 11 -21.82 -35.25 27.63
C GLY A 11 -21.98 -33.74 27.78
N LEU A 12 -22.07 -33.03 26.65
CA LEU A 12 -22.27 -31.58 26.61
C LEU A 12 -23.59 -31.16 27.28
N THR A 13 -24.70 -31.84 26.97
CA THR A 13 -25.99 -31.55 27.61
C THR A 13 -25.97 -31.84 29.11
N GLY A 14 -25.24 -32.88 29.55
CA GLY A 14 -25.08 -33.20 30.96
C GLY A 14 -24.31 -32.10 31.71
N ILE A 15 -23.22 -31.60 31.12
CA ILE A 15 -22.44 -30.50 31.68
C ILE A 15 -23.29 -29.23 31.77
N ILE A 16 -23.98 -28.87 30.68
CA ILE A 16 -24.86 -27.68 30.64
C ILE A 16 -25.95 -27.77 31.71
N SER A 17 -26.59 -28.94 31.86
CA SER A 17 -27.61 -29.17 32.89
C SER A 17 -27.05 -29.03 34.31
N ALA A 18 -25.88 -29.60 34.58
CA ALA A 18 -25.23 -29.50 35.89
C ALA A 18 -24.82 -28.05 36.22
N THR A 19 -24.29 -27.31 35.24
CA THR A 19 -24.01 -25.87 35.42
C THR A 19 -25.28 -25.08 35.65
N ALA A 20 -26.37 -25.36 34.93
CA ALA A 20 -27.65 -24.69 35.13
C ALA A 20 -28.20 -24.94 36.54
N GLU A 21 -28.17 -26.19 37.02
CA GLU A 21 -28.59 -26.54 38.38
C GLU A 21 -27.72 -25.84 39.44
N TRP A 22 -26.40 -25.85 39.26
CA TRP A 22 -25.46 -25.14 40.14
C TRP A 22 -25.76 -23.64 40.21
N PHE A 23 -26.06 -23.01 39.07
CA PHE A 23 -26.52 -21.61 39.02
C PHE A 23 -27.84 -21.40 39.76
N THR A 24 -28.82 -22.30 39.64
CA THR A 24 -30.10 -22.16 40.37
C THR A 24 -29.93 -22.22 41.89
N VAL A 25 -28.93 -22.97 42.38
CA VAL A 25 -28.59 -23.08 43.81
C VAL A 25 -27.88 -21.82 44.30
N ILE A 26 -26.84 -21.36 43.59
CA ILE A 26 -26.07 -20.15 43.97
C ILE A 26 -26.93 -18.88 43.93
N LEU A 27 -27.83 -18.79 42.96
CA LEU A 27 -28.73 -17.64 42.81
C LEU A 27 -29.96 -17.71 43.73
N GLY A 28 -30.00 -18.68 44.67
CA GLY A 28 -31.06 -18.80 45.67
C GLY A 28 -32.45 -19.01 45.06
N MET A 29 -32.54 -19.54 43.83
CA MET A 29 -33.81 -19.64 43.11
C MET A 29 -34.80 -20.59 43.77
N LYS A 30 -34.28 -21.57 44.53
CA LYS A 30 -35.04 -22.54 45.33
C LYS A 30 -35.19 -22.12 46.81
N ASP A 31 -34.63 -20.98 47.22
CA ASP A 31 -34.71 -20.47 48.60
C ASP A 31 -35.94 -19.55 48.79
N GLU A 32 -36.84 -19.95 49.68
CA GLU A 32 -38.07 -19.23 50.03
C GLU A 32 -37.89 -18.20 51.15
N SER A 33 -36.67 -18.05 51.69
CA SER A 33 -36.33 -17.02 52.66
C SER A 33 -36.49 -15.60 52.08
N LYS A 34 -36.60 -14.58 52.97
CA LYS A 34 -36.60 -13.16 52.55
C LYS A 34 -35.34 -12.80 51.74
N TYR A 35 -34.21 -13.43 52.06
CA TYR A 35 -32.94 -13.24 51.36
C TYR A 35 -32.96 -13.85 49.96
N GLY A 36 -33.43 -15.10 49.81
CA GLY A 36 -33.60 -15.75 48.50
C GLY A 36 -34.56 -15.00 47.56
N LYS A 37 -35.64 -14.42 48.10
CA LYS A 37 -36.55 -13.54 47.34
C LYS A 37 -35.90 -12.23 46.90
N PHE A 38 -35.00 -11.66 47.70
CA PHE A 38 -34.25 -10.46 47.35
C PHE A 38 -33.23 -10.74 46.23
N ILE A 39 -32.42 -11.80 46.36
CA ILE A 39 -31.44 -12.20 45.33
C ILE A 39 -32.14 -12.49 43.99
N ARG A 40 -33.26 -13.23 43.99
CA ARG A 40 -34.05 -13.49 42.76
C ARG A 40 -34.47 -12.20 42.05
N ARG A 41 -34.90 -11.18 42.79
CA ARG A 41 -35.28 -9.88 42.23
C ARG A 41 -34.10 -9.13 41.65
N VAL A 42 -32.96 -9.11 42.34
CA VAL A 42 -31.73 -8.44 41.87
C VAL A 42 -31.22 -9.10 40.60
N VAL A 43 -31.10 -10.43 40.58
CA VAL A 43 -30.60 -11.19 39.43
C VAL A 43 -31.55 -11.09 38.24
N GLY A 44 -32.87 -11.20 38.47
CA GLY A 44 -33.87 -10.98 37.43
C GLY A 44 -33.82 -9.55 36.86
N GLY A 45 -33.60 -8.55 37.72
CA GLY A 45 -33.40 -7.16 37.30
C GLY A 45 -32.15 -6.96 36.45
N CYS A 46 -31.00 -7.51 36.87
CA CYS A 46 -29.75 -7.47 36.09
C CYS A 46 -29.90 -8.18 34.75
N PHE A 47 -30.55 -9.36 34.72
CA PHE A 47 -30.77 -10.09 33.48
C PHE A 47 -31.70 -9.32 32.52
N ALA A 48 -32.78 -8.73 33.03
CA ALA A 48 -33.67 -7.88 32.24
C ALA A 48 -32.93 -6.65 31.70
N PHE A 49 -32.06 -6.03 32.49
CA PHE A 49 -31.24 -4.90 32.06
C PHE A 49 -30.23 -5.29 30.97
N ILE A 50 -29.55 -6.45 31.10
CA ILE A 50 -28.64 -6.98 30.08
C ILE A 50 -29.40 -7.27 28.78
N MET A 51 -30.57 -7.91 28.86
CA MET A 51 -31.42 -8.17 27.68
C MET A 51 -31.90 -6.87 27.03
N PHE A 52 -32.19 -5.84 27.82
CA PHE A 52 -32.53 -4.51 27.33
C PHE A 52 -31.35 -3.85 26.59
N VAL A 53 -30.13 -3.93 27.13
CA VAL A 53 -28.92 -3.43 26.45
C VAL A 53 -28.69 -4.18 25.13
N PHE A 54 -28.84 -5.50 25.09
CA PHE A 54 -28.75 -6.27 23.85
C PHE A 54 -29.84 -5.89 22.85
N ALA A 55 -31.07 -5.65 23.31
CA ALA A 55 -32.16 -5.18 22.46
C ALA A 55 -31.89 -3.77 21.90
N CYS A 56 -31.36 -2.85 22.71
CA CYS A 56 -30.93 -1.52 22.26
C CYS A 56 -29.77 -1.61 21.27
N ALA A 57 -28.77 -2.46 21.52
CA ALA A 57 -27.63 -2.66 20.62
C ALA A 57 -28.08 -3.28 19.29
N GLY A 58 -28.94 -4.29 19.33
CA GLY A 58 -29.55 -4.89 18.13
C GLY A 58 -30.44 -3.90 17.38
N GLY A 59 -31.20 -3.08 18.11
CA GLY A 59 -32.01 -1.99 17.56
C GLY A 59 -31.16 -0.91 16.91
N ASN A 60 -30.02 -0.54 17.50
CA ASN A 60 -29.08 0.42 16.92
C ASN A 60 -28.39 -0.15 15.68
N ALA A 61 -27.96 -1.41 15.70
CA ALA A 61 -27.38 -2.08 14.54
C ALA A 61 -28.40 -2.21 13.40
N LEU A 62 -29.66 -2.54 13.72
CA LEU A 62 -30.75 -2.59 12.75
C LEU A 62 -31.08 -1.20 12.23
N TYR A 63 -31.14 -0.18 13.10
CA TYR A 63 -31.33 1.21 12.70
C TYR A 63 -30.21 1.66 11.79
N GLU A 64 -28.94 1.38 12.10
CA GLU A 64 -27.79 1.75 11.28
C GLU A 64 -27.82 1.03 9.93
N PHE A 65 -28.17 -0.26 9.90
CA PHE A 65 -28.35 -1.02 8.66
C PHE A 65 -29.49 -0.46 7.81
N VAL A 66 -30.66 -0.20 8.41
CA VAL A 66 -31.83 0.35 7.71
C VAL A 66 -31.58 1.79 7.29
N TYR A 67 -30.98 2.62 8.14
CA TYR A 67 -30.63 4.01 7.85
C TYR A 67 -29.61 4.07 6.71
N LYS A 68 -28.54 3.26 6.74
CA LYS A 68 -27.59 3.15 5.63
C LYS A 68 -28.29 2.70 4.35
N LYS A 69 -29.14 1.68 4.41
CA LYS A 69 -29.85 1.14 3.24
C LYS A 69 -30.91 2.10 2.67
N VAL A 70 -31.67 2.77 3.54
CA VAL A 70 -32.73 3.72 3.17
C VAL A 70 -32.14 5.05 2.74
N ASN A 71 -31.12 5.59 3.41
CA ASN A 71 -30.43 6.79 2.92
C ASN A 71 -29.65 6.51 1.65
N ALA A 72 -29.00 5.35 1.50
CA ALA A 72 -28.46 4.94 0.21
C ALA A 72 -29.57 5.00 -0.85
N ALA A 73 -30.73 4.37 -0.62
CA ALA A 73 -31.86 4.42 -1.54
C ALA A 73 -32.45 5.83 -1.77
N LYS A 74 -32.26 6.79 -0.86
CA LYS A 74 -32.77 8.17 -0.97
C LYS A 74 -31.84 9.12 -1.72
N TYR A 75 -30.54 8.78 -1.81
CA TYR A 75 -29.54 9.46 -2.63
C TYR A 75 -29.25 8.74 -3.96
N LEU A 76 -29.82 7.55 -4.17
CA LEU A 76 -29.77 6.77 -5.40
C LEU A 76 -30.91 7.19 -6.34
N ASP A 77 -30.75 8.38 -6.94
CA ASP A 77 -31.14 8.53 -8.34
C ASP A 77 -30.32 7.51 -9.17
N ASP A 78 -30.80 7.06 -10.32
CA ASP A 78 -30.17 6.02 -11.17
C ASP A 78 -28.77 6.40 -11.73
N SER A 79 -28.11 7.40 -11.14
CA SER A 79 -27.13 8.28 -11.77
C SER A 79 -25.70 8.22 -11.23
N TYR A 80 -25.30 7.23 -10.42
CA TYR A 80 -23.88 7.11 -10.04
C TYR A 80 -23.31 5.69 -10.08
N TYR A 81 -23.39 5.06 -11.25
CA TYR A 81 -22.33 4.11 -11.61
C TYR A 81 -21.10 4.93 -12.01
N ASP A 82 -19.93 4.59 -11.47
CA ASP A 82 -18.65 5.08 -11.94
C ASP A 82 -18.25 4.30 -13.20
N PRO A 83 -18.30 4.92 -14.40
CA PRO A 83 -17.99 4.24 -15.64
C PRO A 83 -16.47 4.15 -15.82
N GLN A 84 -15.96 2.93 -15.87
CA GLN A 84 -14.59 2.67 -16.29
C GLN A 84 -14.56 2.24 -17.76
N TYR A 85 -14.02 3.10 -18.62
CA TYR A 85 -13.81 2.79 -20.03
C TYR A 85 -12.88 1.57 -20.19
N LEU A 86 -13.32 0.57 -20.95
CA LEU A 86 -12.51 -0.61 -21.28
C LEU A 86 -12.07 -0.59 -22.74
N SER A 87 -13.02 -0.43 -23.66
CA SER A 87 -12.78 -0.35 -25.09
C SER A 87 -13.92 0.38 -25.81
N ARG A 88 -13.79 0.56 -27.13
CA ARG A 88 -14.87 1.13 -27.97
C ARG A 88 -16.18 0.34 -27.88
N ASN A 89 -16.12 -0.92 -27.47
CA ASN A 89 -17.25 -1.83 -27.46
C ASN A 89 -17.73 -2.21 -26.06
N ALA A 90 -16.99 -1.87 -25.00
CA ALA A 90 -17.36 -2.24 -23.63
C ALA A 90 -16.97 -1.18 -22.61
N THR A 91 -17.87 -0.93 -21.66
CA THR A 91 -17.66 -0.07 -20.50
C THR A 91 -18.04 -0.85 -19.24
N TYR A 92 -17.16 -0.83 -18.24
CA TYR A 92 -17.47 -1.38 -16.92
C TYR A 92 -18.16 -0.31 -16.09
N TYR A 93 -19.22 -0.69 -15.39
CA TYR A 93 -19.95 0.16 -14.48
C TYR A 93 -19.92 -0.48 -13.09
N SER A 94 -19.51 0.30 -12.09
CA SER A 94 -19.58 -0.10 -10.68
C SER A 94 -20.12 1.00 -9.81
N ARG A 95 -20.77 0.64 -8.71
CA ARG A 95 -21.21 1.59 -7.70
C ARG A 95 -20.24 1.59 -6.53
N ALA A 96 -19.97 2.78 -5.99
CA ALA A 96 -19.22 2.90 -4.76
C ALA A 96 -19.96 2.17 -3.63
N TYR A 97 -19.25 1.29 -2.92
CA TYR A 97 -19.76 0.50 -1.78
C TYR A 97 -20.78 -0.60 -2.11
N GLU A 98 -21.09 -0.87 -3.37
CA GLU A 98 -21.92 -2.00 -3.79
C GLU A 98 -21.11 -3.06 -4.55
N THR A 99 -21.70 -4.24 -4.72
CA THR A 99 -21.07 -5.45 -5.27
C THR A 99 -21.79 -5.94 -6.53
N ASP A 100 -22.42 -5.01 -7.25
CA ASP A 100 -23.34 -5.26 -8.36
C ASP A 100 -22.83 -4.79 -9.72
N GLY A 101 -21.51 -4.64 -9.87
CA GLY A 101 -20.89 -4.15 -11.10
C GLY A 101 -21.25 -5.00 -12.33
N TYR A 102 -21.28 -4.36 -13.49
CA TYR A 102 -21.53 -5.03 -14.76
C TYR A 102 -20.74 -4.42 -15.91
N VAL A 103 -20.62 -5.18 -16.99
CA VAL A 103 -20.09 -4.68 -18.25
C VAL A 103 -21.26 -4.37 -19.18
N GLU A 104 -21.26 -3.20 -19.80
CA GLU A 104 -22.21 -2.84 -20.85
C GLU A 104 -21.49 -2.80 -22.19
N THR A 105 -22.08 -3.44 -23.19
CA THR A 105 -21.58 -3.42 -24.56
C THR A 105 -22.14 -2.24 -25.34
N ARG A 106 -21.51 -1.87 -26.46
CA ARG A 106 -21.94 -0.74 -27.32
C ARG A 106 -23.42 -0.80 -27.73
N ASP A 107 -23.98 -2.00 -27.82
CA ASP A 107 -25.39 -2.21 -28.18
C ASP A 107 -26.35 -1.99 -26.99
N GLY A 108 -25.85 -1.48 -25.85
CA GLY A 108 -26.62 -1.24 -24.62
C GLY A 108 -26.90 -2.49 -23.80
N LYS A 109 -26.34 -3.66 -24.20
CA LYS A 109 -26.56 -4.92 -23.49
C LYS A 109 -25.63 -5.02 -22.30
N LYS A 110 -26.21 -5.18 -21.11
CA LYS A 110 -25.53 -5.52 -19.85
C LYS A 110 -25.12 -6.99 -19.83
N THR A 111 -23.83 -7.24 -20.00
CA THR A 111 -23.16 -8.53 -19.86
C THR A 111 -22.47 -8.61 -18.49
N VAL A 112 -21.66 -9.66 -18.26
CA VAL A 112 -20.82 -9.93 -17.05
C VAL A 112 -21.32 -9.19 -15.79
N LYS A 113 -22.32 -9.73 -15.10
CA LYS A 113 -23.00 -9.07 -13.97
C LYS A 113 -22.49 -9.59 -12.62
N GLY A 114 -22.73 -8.84 -11.56
CA GLY A 114 -22.36 -9.22 -10.18
C GLY A 114 -20.86 -9.14 -9.95
N ILE A 115 -20.21 -8.16 -10.57
CA ILE A 115 -18.78 -7.91 -10.42
C ILE A 115 -18.55 -7.10 -9.14
N HIS A 116 -17.68 -7.58 -8.27
CA HIS A 116 -17.21 -6.85 -7.10
C HIS A 116 -16.05 -5.91 -7.43
N TRP A 117 -15.13 -6.37 -8.27
CA TRP A 117 -13.99 -5.59 -8.73
C TRP A 117 -13.41 -6.18 -10.02
N ILE A 118 -12.69 -5.34 -10.76
CA ILE A 118 -11.93 -5.73 -11.95
C ILE A 118 -10.47 -5.30 -11.84
N SER A 119 -9.61 -5.97 -12.59
CA SER A 119 -8.20 -5.59 -12.77
C SER A 119 -7.83 -5.75 -14.24
N LYS A 120 -7.37 -4.65 -14.84
CA LYS A 120 -7.04 -4.59 -16.27
C LYS A 120 -5.76 -5.38 -16.56
N PRO A 121 -5.67 -6.01 -17.74
CA PRO A 121 -4.45 -6.66 -18.19
C PRO A 121 -3.29 -5.67 -18.36
N LEU A 122 -2.06 -6.19 -18.42
CA LEU A 122 -0.87 -5.45 -18.79
C LEU A 122 -0.60 -5.59 -20.29
N GLY A 123 -0.06 -4.53 -20.90
CA GLY A 123 0.28 -4.52 -22.33
C GLY A 123 -0.96 -4.61 -23.24
N ASP A 124 -0.85 -5.40 -24.31
CA ASP A 124 -1.86 -5.52 -25.37
C ASP A 124 -2.90 -6.64 -25.12
N ASP A 125 -2.89 -7.24 -23.93
CA ASP A 125 -3.82 -8.30 -23.59
C ASP A 125 -5.27 -7.79 -23.45
N SER A 126 -6.24 -8.63 -23.81
CA SER A 126 -7.66 -8.22 -23.86
C SER A 126 -8.52 -8.77 -22.71
N LEU A 127 -7.97 -9.61 -21.85
CA LEU A 127 -8.72 -10.30 -20.80
C LEU A 127 -8.58 -9.58 -19.47
N VAL A 128 -9.71 -9.09 -18.98
CA VAL A 128 -9.82 -8.41 -17.67
C VAL A 128 -10.11 -9.46 -16.61
N CYS A 129 -9.29 -9.50 -15.57
CA CYS A 129 -9.56 -10.30 -14.38
C CYS A 129 -10.71 -9.64 -13.61
N TYR A 130 -11.69 -10.43 -13.19
CA TYR A 130 -12.80 -9.93 -12.39
C TYR A 130 -13.15 -10.90 -11.26
N SER A 131 -13.75 -10.36 -10.20
CA SER A 131 -14.25 -11.13 -9.07
C SER A 131 -15.76 -11.00 -8.94
N ASN A 132 -16.42 -12.09 -8.58
CA ASN A 132 -17.82 -12.10 -8.17
C ASN A 132 -18.01 -12.17 -6.64
N GLY A 133 -16.94 -11.93 -5.87
CA GLY A 133 -16.93 -12.03 -4.40
C GLY A 133 -16.38 -13.36 -3.89
N ASP A 134 -16.72 -14.47 -4.55
CA ASP A 134 -16.30 -15.82 -4.14
C ASP A 134 -15.11 -16.35 -4.93
N ALA A 135 -15.10 -16.09 -6.23
CA ALA A 135 -14.11 -16.57 -7.17
C ALA A 135 -13.79 -15.52 -8.24
N ARG A 136 -12.70 -15.78 -8.95
CA ARG A 136 -12.18 -14.92 -10.01
C ARG A 136 -12.24 -15.64 -11.35
N GLY A 137 -12.53 -14.86 -12.38
CA GLY A 137 -12.60 -15.28 -13.77
C GLY A 137 -12.10 -14.17 -14.69
N TYR A 138 -12.33 -14.35 -15.99
CA TYR A 138 -11.88 -13.42 -17.02
C TYR A 138 -12.96 -13.14 -18.04
N PHE A 139 -13.07 -11.88 -18.45
CA PHE A 139 -13.92 -11.47 -19.57
C PHE A 139 -13.12 -10.67 -20.59
N ASN A 140 -13.54 -10.71 -21.84
CA ASN A 140 -12.89 -10.00 -22.93
C ASN A 140 -13.37 -8.55 -22.97
N MET A 141 -12.45 -7.61 -22.84
CA MET A 141 -12.74 -6.18 -22.77
C MET A 141 -13.14 -5.57 -24.13
N LEU A 142 -12.90 -6.27 -25.24
CA LEU A 142 -13.27 -5.85 -26.59
C LEU A 142 -14.68 -6.31 -26.99
N THR A 143 -15.18 -7.39 -26.38
CA THR A 143 -16.53 -7.93 -26.67
C THR A 143 -17.50 -7.78 -25.51
N GLY A 144 -17.00 -7.60 -24.29
CA GLY A 144 -17.80 -7.63 -23.06
C GLY A 144 -18.30 -9.04 -22.70
N GLU A 145 -17.71 -10.11 -23.24
CA GLU A 145 -18.16 -11.50 -23.01
C GLU A 145 -17.25 -12.23 -22.02
N ILE A 146 -17.84 -13.14 -21.22
CA ILE A 146 -17.08 -14.00 -20.31
C ILE A 146 -16.25 -14.97 -21.16
N ALA A 147 -14.93 -14.92 -21.00
CA ALA A 147 -14.01 -15.88 -21.60
C ALA A 147 -13.81 -17.08 -20.67
N ILE A 148 -13.63 -16.82 -19.38
CA ILE A 148 -13.39 -17.83 -18.35
C ILE A 148 -14.30 -17.51 -17.17
N LYS A 149 -15.20 -18.43 -16.83
CA LYS A 149 -16.12 -18.26 -15.71
C LYS A 149 -15.36 -18.20 -14.38
N PRO A 150 -15.90 -17.53 -13.35
CA PRO A 150 -15.26 -17.47 -12.04
C PRO A 150 -15.13 -18.87 -11.45
N GLN A 151 -13.89 -19.30 -11.21
CA GLN A 151 -13.58 -20.62 -10.66
C GLN A 151 -12.33 -20.64 -9.79
N TYR A 152 -11.49 -19.60 -9.87
CA TYR A 152 -10.23 -19.53 -9.13
C TYR A 152 -10.38 -18.70 -7.86
N LYS A 153 -9.79 -19.16 -6.75
CA LYS A 153 -9.76 -18.39 -5.51
C LYS A 153 -8.88 -17.14 -5.64
N HIS A 154 -7.71 -17.33 -6.26
CA HIS A 154 -6.81 -16.25 -6.64
C HIS A 154 -6.48 -16.37 -8.13
N ALA A 155 -6.37 -15.22 -8.77
CA ALA A 155 -6.14 -15.06 -10.19
C ALA A 155 -5.49 -13.69 -10.38
N TRP A 156 -4.48 -13.64 -11.24
CA TRP A 156 -3.73 -12.43 -11.57
C TRP A 156 -4.08 -11.96 -12.98
N VAL A 157 -3.69 -10.74 -13.31
CA VAL A 157 -3.97 -10.13 -14.60
C VAL A 157 -3.28 -10.87 -15.74
N PHE A 158 -3.89 -10.83 -16.93
CA PHE A 158 -3.20 -11.27 -18.14
C PHE A 158 -2.02 -10.35 -18.45
N SER A 159 -0.92 -10.96 -18.86
CA SER A 159 0.33 -10.31 -19.26
C SER A 159 1.09 -11.24 -20.20
N ASP A 160 1.60 -10.70 -21.30
CA ASP A 160 2.21 -11.47 -22.39
C ASP A 160 1.37 -12.69 -22.82
N GLY A 161 0.04 -12.59 -22.82
CA GLY A 161 -0.87 -13.66 -23.26
C GLY A 161 -1.07 -14.80 -22.27
N LEU A 162 -0.54 -14.70 -21.04
CA LEU A 162 -0.73 -15.68 -19.97
C LEU A 162 -1.24 -14.99 -18.70
N ALA A 163 -1.97 -15.73 -17.87
CA ALA A 163 -2.33 -15.29 -16.52
C ALA A 163 -2.03 -16.37 -15.50
N SER A 164 -1.52 -15.96 -14.34
CA SER A 164 -1.37 -16.87 -13.21
C SER A 164 -2.70 -17.06 -12.49
N VAL A 165 -2.93 -18.27 -12.00
CA VAL A 165 -4.09 -18.66 -11.19
C VAL A 165 -3.66 -19.57 -10.04
N ASP A 166 -4.36 -19.45 -8.92
CA ASP A 166 -4.34 -20.41 -7.83
C ASP A 166 -5.39 -21.48 -8.11
N ASP A 167 -4.90 -22.63 -8.60
CA ASP A 167 -5.69 -23.82 -8.84
C ASP A 167 -5.39 -24.84 -7.74
N ASN A 168 -6.29 -24.92 -6.75
CA ASN A 168 -6.21 -25.84 -5.62
C ASN A 168 -4.94 -25.69 -4.76
N GLY A 169 -4.49 -24.46 -4.52
CA GLY A 169 -3.31 -24.17 -3.70
C GLY A 169 -2.00 -24.21 -4.48
N MET A 170 -2.05 -24.39 -5.80
CA MET A 170 -0.88 -24.46 -6.68
C MET A 170 -0.95 -23.34 -7.72
N ILE A 171 0.20 -22.68 -7.94
CA ILE A 171 0.32 -21.66 -8.98
C ILE A 171 0.48 -22.31 -10.34
N LYS A 172 -0.44 -21.98 -11.25
CA LYS A 172 -0.44 -22.38 -12.65
C LYS A 172 -0.61 -21.16 -13.54
N PHE A 173 -0.17 -21.25 -14.79
CA PHE A 173 -0.44 -20.22 -15.80
C PHE A 173 -1.35 -20.77 -16.88
N ILE A 174 -2.36 -19.97 -17.22
CA ILE A 174 -3.37 -20.30 -18.22
C ILE A 174 -3.29 -19.38 -19.44
N ASP A 175 -3.70 -19.91 -20.59
CA ASP A 175 -3.95 -19.13 -21.80
C ASP A 175 -5.31 -18.43 -21.77
N ALA A 176 -5.60 -17.64 -22.80
CA ALA A 176 -6.86 -16.91 -22.96
C ALA A 176 -8.12 -17.81 -23.08
N LYS A 177 -7.94 -19.11 -23.32
CA LYS A 177 -9.03 -20.11 -23.36
C LYS A 177 -9.20 -20.83 -22.02
N GLY A 178 -8.34 -20.56 -21.04
CA GLY A 178 -8.31 -21.22 -19.74
C GLY A 178 -7.54 -22.55 -19.72
N ASN A 179 -6.78 -22.88 -20.76
CA ASN A 179 -5.93 -24.07 -20.76
C ASN A 179 -4.67 -23.79 -19.94
N VAL A 180 -4.26 -24.76 -19.11
CA VAL A 180 -2.99 -24.68 -18.38
C VAL A 180 -1.83 -24.82 -19.37
N VAL A 181 -0.96 -23.81 -19.40
CA VAL A 181 0.25 -23.76 -20.22
C VAL A 181 1.50 -24.04 -19.39
N ILE A 182 1.53 -23.57 -18.15
CA ILE A 182 2.67 -23.77 -17.24
C ILE A 182 2.14 -24.33 -15.91
N ASP A 183 2.70 -25.47 -15.50
CA ASP A 183 2.50 -26.06 -14.18
C ASP A 183 3.85 -26.45 -13.59
N LEU A 184 4.32 -25.68 -12.62
CA LEU A 184 5.62 -25.89 -11.96
C LEU A 184 5.49 -26.63 -10.64
N ASN A 185 4.27 -27.03 -10.24
CA ASN A 185 3.98 -27.56 -8.92
C ASN A 185 4.52 -26.65 -7.78
N ILE A 186 4.40 -25.34 -7.93
CA ILE A 186 4.78 -24.36 -6.90
C ILE A 186 3.55 -24.05 -6.05
N PRO A 187 3.59 -24.22 -4.72
CA PRO A 187 2.45 -23.90 -3.88
C PRO A 187 2.21 -22.39 -3.82
N TYR A 188 0.95 -21.97 -3.81
CA TYR A 188 0.63 -20.59 -3.48
C TYR A 188 0.98 -20.30 -2.02
N ILE A 189 1.72 -19.21 -1.80
CA ILE A 189 2.06 -18.72 -0.46
C ILE A 189 1.30 -17.41 -0.21
N THR A 190 0.56 -17.34 0.89
CA THR A 190 -0.20 -16.13 1.25
C THR A 190 0.67 -14.87 1.26
N GLY A 191 0.20 -13.84 0.57
CA GLY A 191 0.87 -12.56 0.41
C GLY A 191 2.00 -12.55 -0.62
N ALA A 192 2.35 -13.69 -1.22
CA ALA A 192 3.20 -13.69 -2.41
C ALA A 192 2.35 -13.19 -3.59
N GLU A 193 2.77 -12.06 -4.14
CA GLU A 193 2.07 -11.31 -5.18
C GLU A 193 2.97 -11.16 -6.42
N GLY A 194 2.40 -10.70 -7.53
CA GLY A 194 3.18 -10.34 -8.71
C GLY A 194 3.53 -11.49 -9.66
N TYR A 195 2.71 -12.55 -9.74
CA TYR A 195 2.85 -13.60 -10.77
C TYR A 195 2.36 -13.11 -12.14
N VAL A 196 3.03 -12.09 -12.66
CA VAL A 196 2.74 -11.46 -13.94
C VAL A 196 4.01 -11.45 -14.78
N PHE A 197 3.82 -11.65 -16.09
CA PHE A 197 4.89 -11.62 -17.05
C PHE A 197 5.28 -10.17 -17.37
N HIS A 198 6.58 -9.95 -17.46
CA HIS A 198 7.21 -8.73 -17.93
C HIS A 198 8.27 -9.11 -18.96
N ASN A 199 8.11 -8.68 -20.21
CA ASN A 199 9.03 -8.95 -21.31
C ASN A 199 9.39 -10.45 -21.45
N GLY A 200 8.38 -11.31 -21.41
CA GLY A 200 8.51 -12.76 -21.58
C GLY A 200 8.98 -13.51 -20.33
N HIS A 201 9.16 -12.85 -19.19
CA HIS A 201 9.61 -13.47 -17.96
C HIS A 201 8.67 -13.22 -16.78
N CYS A 202 8.48 -14.22 -15.91
CA CYS A 202 7.71 -14.07 -14.68
C CYS A 202 8.62 -14.32 -13.47
N VAL A 203 8.53 -13.45 -12.47
CA VAL A 203 9.18 -13.67 -11.16
C VAL A 203 8.42 -14.76 -10.42
N MET A 204 9.14 -15.77 -9.96
CA MET A 204 8.58 -16.90 -9.21
C MET A 204 9.38 -17.12 -7.94
N HIS A 205 8.68 -17.37 -6.84
CA HIS A 205 9.31 -17.84 -5.62
C HIS A 205 9.63 -19.35 -5.71
N GLY A 206 10.51 -19.84 -4.83
CA GLY A 206 10.78 -21.27 -4.69
C GLY A 206 9.68 -22.01 -3.92
N ASN A 207 10.02 -23.01 -3.10
CA ASN A 207 9.03 -23.66 -2.21
C ASN A 207 8.70 -22.82 -0.95
N LYS A 208 9.44 -21.74 -0.75
CA LYS A 208 9.31 -20.79 0.35
C LYS A 208 9.36 -19.37 -0.24
N ARG A 209 8.88 -18.40 0.52
CA ARG A 209 8.84 -16.98 0.14
C ARG A 209 10.12 -16.24 0.55
N ASP A 210 11.27 -16.89 0.38
CA ASP A 210 12.59 -16.37 0.77
C ASP A 210 13.50 -16.14 -0.44
N LYS A 211 13.31 -16.92 -1.51
CA LYS A 211 14.12 -16.84 -2.72
C LYS A 211 13.24 -16.77 -3.97
N TYR A 212 13.70 -15.94 -4.90
CA TYR A 212 13.02 -15.66 -6.15
C TYR A 212 13.92 -15.99 -7.34
N GLY A 213 13.28 -16.36 -8.45
CA GLY A 213 13.89 -16.63 -9.73
C GLY A 213 13.01 -16.12 -10.87
N LEU A 214 13.43 -16.38 -12.10
CA LEU A 214 12.69 -16.02 -13.32
C LEU A 214 12.39 -17.27 -14.13
N ILE A 215 11.16 -17.37 -14.61
CA ILE A 215 10.74 -18.37 -15.59
C ILE A 215 10.41 -17.69 -16.93
N ASP A 216 10.61 -18.40 -18.04
CA ASP A 216 10.08 -18.00 -19.34
C ASP A 216 8.61 -18.40 -19.51
N LYS A 217 8.01 -18.01 -20.65
CA LYS A 217 6.62 -18.36 -21.03
C LYS A 217 6.37 -19.86 -21.27
N LYS A 218 7.40 -20.70 -21.22
CA LYS A 218 7.31 -22.16 -21.28
C LYS A 218 7.51 -22.80 -19.91
N GLY A 219 7.66 -22.01 -18.85
CA GLY A 219 7.93 -22.49 -17.49
C GLY A 219 9.39 -22.90 -17.26
N LYS A 220 10.31 -22.62 -18.19
CA LYS A 220 11.72 -22.92 -17.99
C LYS A 220 12.34 -21.87 -17.08
N TRP A 221 13.02 -22.32 -16.03
CA TRP A 221 13.82 -21.45 -15.18
C TRP A 221 14.98 -20.83 -15.96
N MET A 222 14.91 -19.52 -16.14
CA MET A 222 15.98 -18.70 -16.72
C MET A 222 16.94 -18.24 -15.62
N LEU A 223 16.41 -17.92 -14.44
CA LEU A 223 17.16 -17.75 -13.19
C LEU A 223 16.52 -18.64 -12.13
N LYS A 224 17.29 -19.54 -11.50
CA LYS A 224 16.77 -20.36 -10.41
C LYS A 224 16.37 -19.49 -9.22
N ALA A 225 15.49 -20.01 -8.36
CA ALA A 225 15.07 -19.35 -7.13
C ALA A 225 16.20 -19.32 -6.08
N GLU A 226 17.14 -18.40 -6.24
CA GLU A 226 18.32 -18.22 -5.36
C GLU A 226 18.59 -16.75 -4.99
N TYR A 227 17.73 -15.84 -5.45
CA TYR A 227 17.87 -14.39 -5.26
C TYR A 227 16.98 -13.90 -4.13
N ASP A 228 17.43 -12.89 -3.39
CA ASP A 228 16.67 -12.32 -2.28
C ASP A 228 15.46 -11.52 -2.78
N ALA A 229 15.62 -10.85 -3.93
CA ALA A 229 14.54 -10.18 -4.63
C ALA A 229 14.86 -10.03 -6.13
N ILE A 230 13.81 -9.98 -6.95
CA ILE A 230 13.88 -9.66 -8.38
C ILE A 230 12.76 -8.68 -8.69
N TYR A 231 13.11 -7.47 -9.13
CA TYR A 231 12.17 -6.41 -9.46
C TYR A 231 12.18 -6.16 -10.98
N PRO A 232 11.10 -6.49 -11.70
CA PRO A 232 10.94 -6.07 -13.08
C PRO A 232 10.67 -4.57 -13.13
N LYS A 233 11.38 -3.86 -14.02
CA LYS A 233 11.19 -2.43 -14.25
C LYS A 233 11.43 -2.11 -15.72
N ASP A 234 10.38 -1.69 -16.42
CA ASP A 234 10.37 -1.49 -17.86
C ASP A 234 10.93 -2.73 -18.59
N SER A 235 12.01 -2.60 -19.36
CA SER A 235 12.70 -3.71 -20.05
C SER A 235 13.87 -4.30 -19.25
N PHE A 236 13.94 -4.07 -17.93
CA PHE A 236 15.06 -4.47 -17.07
C PHE A 236 14.59 -5.27 -15.86
N PHE A 237 15.55 -5.97 -15.24
CA PHE A 237 15.38 -6.64 -13.96
C PHE A 237 16.47 -6.18 -12.99
N ILE A 238 16.07 -5.64 -11.85
CA ILE A 238 16.96 -5.39 -10.72
C ILE A 238 16.96 -6.64 -9.87
N VAL A 239 18.14 -7.22 -9.64
CA VAL A 239 18.29 -8.51 -8.99
C VAL A 239 19.17 -8.36 -7.76
N SER A 240 18.64 -8.74 -6.60
CA SER A 240 19.33 -8.66 -5.31
C SER A 240 19.80 -10.04 -4.83
N LYS A 241 21.06 -10.11 -4.39
CA LYS A 241 21.65 -11.32 -3.77
C LYS A 241 22.75 -10.93 -2.79
N GLY A 242 22.54 -11.22 -1.51
CA GLY A 242 23.54 -11.02 -0.45
C GLY A 242 23.90 -9.56 -0.21
N GLY A 243 22.92 -8.65 -0.25
CA GLY A 243 23.12 -7.20 -0.08
C GLY A 243 23.70 -6.48 -1.29
N MET A 244 24.00 -7.20 -2.38
CA MET A 244 24.41 -6.63 -3.65
C MET A 244 23.26 -6.64 -4.65
N GLN A 245 23.13 -5.57 -5.41
CA GLN A 245 22.18 -5.46 -6.51
C GLN A 245 22.90 -5.38 -7.86
N ARG A 246 22.25 -5.89 -8.91
CA ARG A 246 22.69 -5.76 -10.30
C ARG A 246 21.50 -5.48 -11.21
N VAL A 247 21.78 -4.93 -12.40
CA VAL A 247 20.75 -4.72 -13.44
C VAL A 247 20.99 -5.69 -14.59
N LEU A 248 19.94 -6.41 -14.96
CA LEU A 248 19.90 -7.25 -16.14
C LEU A 248 18.96 -6.63 -17.19
N SER A 249 19.31 -6.77 -18.46
CA SER A 249 18.40 -6.48 -19.59
C SER A 249 17.25 -7.50 -19.65
N GLU A 250 16.25 -7.26 -20.49
CA GLU A 250 15.20 -8.23 -20.87
C GLU A 250 15.75 -9.62 -21.26
N ASN A 251 16.90 -9.67 -21.95
CA ASN A 251 17.56 -10.89 -22.40
C ASN A 251 18.52 -11.47 -21.35
N LEU A 252 18.42 -11.00 -20.10
CA LEU A 252 19.22 -11.40 -18.94
C LEU A 252 20.74 -11.17 -19.08
N LYS A 253 21.15 -10.33 -20.03
CA LYS A 253 22.53 -9.82 -20.09
C LYS A 253 22.77 -8.84 -18.95
N VAL A 254 23.95 -8.91 -18.34
CA VAL A 254 24.35 -7.98 -17.28
C VAL A 254 24.56 -6.60 -17.91
N VAL A 255 23.75 -5.63 -17.49
CA VAL A 255 23.87 -4.21 -17.87
C VAL A 255 24.73 -3.50 -16.84
N LEU A 256 24.42 -3.68 -15.56
CA LEU A 256 25.21 -3.17 -14.45
C LEU A 256 25.64 -4.35 -13.56
N PRO A 257 26.96 -4.53 -13.29
CA PRO A 257 27.45 -5.63 -12.47
C PRO A 257 27.00 -5.51 -11.01
N PRO A 258 27.09 -6.60 -10.22
CA PRO A 258 26.77 -6.55 -8.79
C PRO A 258 27.55 -5.46 -8.07
N MET A 259 26.84 -4.61 -7.34
CA MET A 259 27.41 -3.59 -6.48
C MET A 259 26.60 -3.44 -5.20
N GLU A 260 27.25 -2.96 -4.15
CA GLU A 260 26.61 -2.64 -2.88
C GLU A 260 26.00 -1.24 -2.95
N ALA A 261 24.81 -1.19 -3.55
CA ALA A 261 24.01 0.01 -3.74
C ALA A 261 22.54 -0.38 -3.87
N ASP A 262 21.65 0.56 -3.57
CA ASP A 262 20.24 0.44 -3.92
C ASP A 262 20.04 1.00 -5.33
N LEU A 263 19.63 0.12 -6.25
CA LEU A 263 19.51 0.43 -7.66
C LEU A 263 18.04 0.66 -8.02
N TRP A 264 17.79 1.66 -8.86
CA TRP A 264 16.51 1.81 -9.53
C TRP A 264 16.69 2.22 -10.98
N VAL A 265 15.73 1.82 -11.82
CA VAL A 265 15.64 2.20 -13.22
C VAL A 265 14.45 3.14 -13.37
N SER A 266 14.69 4.35 -13.87
CA SER A 266 13.64 5.33 -14.17
C SER A 266 14.12 6.29 -15.24
N ASP A 267 13.19 6.89 -16.00
CA ASP A 267 13.46 8.02 -16.90
C ASP A 267 14.63 7.80 -17.86
N GLY A 268 14.78 6.57 -18.36
CA GLY A 268 15.84 6.19 -19.29
C GLY A 268 17.24 6.13 -18.68
N CYS A 269 17.37 6.00 -17.36
CA CYS A 269 18.64 5.87 -16.67
C CYS A 269 18.58 4.84 -15.52
N ILE A 270 19.76 4.43 -15.06
CA ILE A 270 19.93 3.62 -13.86
C ILE A 270 20.58 4.52 -12.81
N THR A 271 19.97 4.63 -11.64
CA THR A 271 20.56 5.36 -10.51
C THR A 271 20.94 4.38 -9.42
N ALA A 272 22.07 4.65 -8.77
CA ALA A 272 22.58 3.88 -7.66
C ALA A 272 22.74 4.78 -6.44
N THR A 273 22.01 4.48 -5.37
CA THR A 273 22.26 5.04 -4.04
C THR A 273 23.32 4.21 -3.35
N MET A 274 24.44 4.86 -3.04
CA MET A 274 25.55 4.28 -2.33
C MET A 274 25.29 4.35 -0.81
N LYS A 275 26.00 3.52 -0.04
CA LYS A 275 25.91 3.51 1.45
C LYS A 275 26.21 4.84 2.14
N ASP A 276 26.92 5.74 1.47
CA ASP A 276 27.26 7.07 1.97
C ASP A 276 26.26 8.15 1.52
N HIS A 277 25.08 7.73 1.05
CA HIS A 277 23.98 8.57 0.56
C HIS A 277 24.32 9.38 -0.70
N THR A 278 25.45 9.06 -1.35
CA THR A 278 25.77 9.60 -2.67
C THR A 278 25.02 8.86 -3.76
N LEU A 279 24.69 9.58 -4.83
CA LEU A 279 23.95 9.07 -5.97
C LEU A 279 24.84 9.05 -7.20
N ARG A 280 24.83 7.93 -7.93
CA ARG A 280 25.49 7.78 -9.23
C ARG A 280 24.48 7.51 -10.32
N LYS A 281 24.70 8.08 -11.50
CA LYS A 281 23.85 7.89 -12.67
C LYS A 281 24.58 7.12 -13.76
N TYR A 282 23.91 6.11 -14.30
CA TYR A 282 24.37 5.33 -15.44
C TYR A 282 23.33 5.42 -16.57
N ASN A 283 23.77 5.30 -17.81
CA ASN A 283 22.86 5.06 -18.92
C ASN A 283 22.33 3.62 -18.88
N LEU A 284 21.36 3.32 -19.75
CA LEU A 284 20.78 1.97 -19.87
C LEU A 284 21.74 0.92 -20.47
N GLN A 285 22.95 1.33 -20.85
CA GLN A 285 24.04 0.45 -21.25
C GLN A 285 25.03 0.19 -20.11
N GLY A 286 24.78 0.73 -18.91
CA GLY A 286 25.63 0.55 -17.73
C GLY A 286 26.86 1.46 -17.69
N GLN A 287 26.97 2.44 -18.57
CA GLN A 287 28.06 3.41 -18.58
C GLN A 287 27.75 4.55 -17.62
N LEU A 288 28.72 4.90 -16.79
CA LEU A 288 28.63 6.01 -15.84
C LEU A 288 28.45 7.33 -16.61
N ILE A 289 27.38 8.05 -16.30
CA ILE A 289 27.10 9.40 -16.79
C ILE A 289 27.61 10.42 -15.79
N ASP A 290 27.28 10.21 -14.50
CA ASP A 290 27.57 11.14 -13.42
C ASP A 290 27.89 10.34 -12.15
N ASP A 291 28.98 10.69 -11.47
CA ASP A 291 29.42 10.06 -10.24
C ASP A 291 28.92 10.74 -8.96
N PHE A 292 28.26 11.90 -9.08
CA PHE A 292 27.70 12.63 -7.95
C PHE A 292 26.48 13.47 -8.34
N LEU A 293 25.28 12.95 -8.07
CA LEU A 293 24.04 13.69 -8.29
C LEU A 293 23.57 14.46 -7.06
N ILE A 294 23.06 15.66 -7.31
CA ILE A 294 22.36 16.49 -6.32
C ILE A 294 20.91 16.62 -6.78
N SER A 295 19.97 16.22 -5.91
CA SER A 295 18.54 16.26 -6.20
C SER A 295 17.93 17.62 -5.92
N ASN A 296 18.43 18.31 -4.89
CA ASN A 296 17.93 19.62 -4.48
C ASN A 296 19.02 20.50 -3.87
N VAL A 297 18.88 21.82 -4.01
CA VAL A 297 19.76 22.82 -3.38
C VAL A 297 18.90 23.93 -2.80
N GLU A 298 19.08 24.21 -1.52
CA GLU A 298 18.30 25.16 -0.76
C GLU A 298 19.20 26.21 -0.07
N GLY A 299 18.79 27.47 -0.12
CA GLY A 299 19.40 28.52 0.70
C GLY A 299 18.85 28.48 2.13
N MET A 300 19.72 28.63 3.12
CA MET A 300 19.31 28.58 4.53
C MET A 300 19.13 29.99 5.11
N MET A 301 18.19 30.14 6.04
CA MET A 301 18.01 31.33 6.85
C MET A 301 18.26 31.03 8.32
N TYR A 302 18.67 32.03 9.08
CA TYR A 302 18.82 31.94 10.53
C TYR A 302 18.18 33.15 11.21
N ASP A 303 17.63 32.94 12.39
CA ASP A 303 17.06 33.99 13.22
C ASP A 303 18.18 34.85 13.82
N THR A 304 17.95 36.16 13.88
CA THR A 304 18.85 37.12 14.53
C THR A 304 18.26 37.58 15.85
N ASP A 305 19.09 38.22 16.68
CA ASP A 305 18.65 38.84 17.93
C ASP A 305 17.75 40.09 17.70
N GLU A 306 17.57 40.52 16.45
CA GLU A 306 16.68 41.62 16.08
C GLU A 306 15.24 41.11 15.97
N ILE A 307 14.31 41.77 16.64
CA ILE A 307 12.87 41.48 16.57
C ILE A 307 12.14 42.53 15.73
N ARG A 308 11.10 42.11 15.01
CA ARG A 308 10.23 42.99 14.22
C ARG A 308 8.76 42.82 14.61
N TYR A 309 8.04 43.93 14.58
CA TYR A 309 6.59 43.98 14.76
C TYR A 309 5.95 44.17 13.38
N THR A 310 5.24 43.16 12.92
CA THR A 310 4.47 43.20 11.67
C THR A 310 3.22 44.04 11.88
N THR A 311 2.95 45.02 11.01
CA THR A 311 1.70 45.77 11.04
C THR A 311 0.73 45.21 10.01
N ALA A 312 -0.44 44.77 10.49
CA ALA A 312 -1.55 44.40 9.63
C ALA A 312 -2.30 45.66 9.21
N LYS A 313 -2.46 45.85 7.90
CA LYS A 313 -3.27 46.92 7.32
C LYS A 313 -4.74 46.51 7.36
N ASN A 314 -5.56 47.30 8.02
CA ASN A 314 -7.01 47.11 8.11
C ASN A 314 -7.70 47.95 7.05
N TYR A 315 -8.68 47.37 6.37
CA TYR A 315 -9.45 48.00 5.30
C TYR A 315 -10.94 47.94 5.67
N ASP A 316 -11.73 48.95 5.27
CA ASP A 316 -13.19 48.89 5.34
C ASP A 316 -13.78 48.03 4.20
N ASP A 317 -15.10 47.84 4.23
CA ASP A 317 -15.85 47.04 3.26
C ASP A 317 -15.79 47.60 1.82
N ASP A 318 -15.38 48.87 1.66
CA ASP A 318 -15.15 49.53 0.38
C ASP A 318 -13.67 49.44 -0.09
N GLY A 319 -12.82 48.71 0.66
CA GLY A 319 -11.41 48.49 0.36
C GLY A 319 -10.49 49.67 0.70
N LYS A 320 -10.95 50.64 1.49
CA LYS A 320 -10.17 51.81 1.89
C LYS A 320 -9.46 51.55 3.23
N LEU A 321 -8.17 51.90 3.30
CA LEU A 321 -7.34 51.67 4.49
C LEU A 321 -7.91 52.44 5.70
N THR A 322 -8.32 51.73 6.74
CA THR A 322 -8.90 52.29 7.97
C THR A 322 -7.91 52.39 9.13
N GLY A 323 -6.81 51.65 9.09
CA GLY A 323 -5.73 51.76 10.07
C GLY A 323 -4.68 50.67 9.95
N GLU A 324 -3.64 50.74 10.76
CA GLU A 324 -2.62 49.69 10.89
C GLU A 324 -2.61 49.21 12.33
N THR A 325 -2.76 47.90 12.55
CA THR A 325 -2.64 47.26 13.87
C THR A 325 -1.34 46.47 13.91
N ALA A 326 -0.46 46.79 14.86
CA ALA A 326 0.71 45.96 15.10
C ALA A 326 0.28 44.59 15.63
N GLU A 327 0.78 43.51 15.03
CA GLU A 327 0.64 42.17 15.56
C GLU A 327 1.31 42.10 16.93
N ALA A 328 0.62 41.47 17.89
CA ALA A 328 1.02 41.48 19.30
C ALA A 328 2.28 40.64 19.60
N GLU A 329 2.61 39.69 18.71
CA GLU A 329 3.74 38.78 18.89
C GLU A 329 4.93 39.20 18.01
N PRO A 330 6.07 39.62 18.59
CA PRO A 330 7.26 39.97 17.82
C PRO A 330 7.84 38.72 17.17
N THR A 331 8.19 38.82 15.89
CA THR A 331 8.88 37.74 15.17
C THR A 331 10.38 38.05 15.02
N PRO A 332 11.27 37.04 15.10
CA PRO A 332 12.69 37.24 14.81
C PRO A 332 12.89 37.72 13.37
N TYR A 333 13.84 38.64 13.19
CA TYR A 333 14.33 39.02 11.88
C TYR A 333 15.26 37.92 11.38
N GLN A 334 15.02 37.44 10.16
CA GLN A 334 15.80 36.37 9.54
C GLN A 334 16.80 36.91 8.54
N LYS A 335 18.04 36.40 8.58
CA LYS A 335 19.09 36.69 7.60
C LYS A 335 19.47 35.42 6.84
N THR A 336 19.92 35.58 5.60
CA THR A 336 20.38 34.47 4.77
C THR A 336 21.78 34.05 5.20
N ALA A 337 21.99 32.74 5.37
CA ALA A 337 23.29 32.17 5.64
C ALA A 337 24.16 32.12 4.37
N SER A 338 25.48 32.05 4.54
CA SER A 338 26.43 32.05 3.43
C SER A 338 26.35 30.77 2.58
N CYS A 339 26.35 29.61 3.24
CA CYS A 339 26.31 28.31 2.58
C CYS A 339 24.88 27.87 2.29
N LYS A 340 24.77 26.99 1.30
CA LYS A 340 23.55 26.29 0.91
C LYS A 340 23.56 24.88 1.48
N LYS A 341 22.37 24.34 1.72
CA LYS A 341 22.16 22.92 2.00
C LYS A 341 21.84 22.25 0.67
N TYR A 342 22.49 21.15 0.36
CA TYR A 342 22.12 20.33 -0.79
C TYR A 342 21.65 18.96 -0.31
N GLU A 343 20.79 18.34 -1.10
CA GLU A 343 20.25 17.00 -0.88
C GLU A 343 20.75 16.08 -1.99
N ALA A 344 21.24 14.90 -1.62
CA ALA A 344 21.59 13.85 -2.57
C ALA A 344 20.48 12.79 -2.56
N GLU A 345 20.57 11.80 -1.67
CA GLU A 345 19.45 10.93 -1.32
C GLU A 345 18.39 11.70 -0.51
N VAL A 346 17.12 11.37 -0.70
CA VAL A 346 16.01 11.99 0.03
C VAL A 346 16.23 11.89 1.54
N GLY A 347 16.22 13.04 2.22
CA GLY A 347 16.48 13.15 3.66
C GLY A 347 17.95 13.18 4.07
N TRP A 348 18.88 13.19 3.11
CA TRP A 348 20.32 13.20 3.38
C TRP A 348 21.00 14.41 2.74
N TYR A 349 21.59 15.24 3.60
CA TYR A 349 22.05 16.57 3.27
C TYR A 349 23.55 16.76 3.46
N GLY A 350 24.12 17.64 2.65
CA GLY A 350 25.46 18.15 2.81
C GLY A 350 25.51 19.68 2.70
N LEU A 351 26.62 20.25 3.15
CA LEU A 351 26.88 21.68 3.06
C LEU A 351 27.56 21.99 1.72
N MET A 352 27.13 23.07 1.08
CA MET A 352 27.65 23.55 -0.18
C MET A 352 27.95 25.04 -0.10
N SER A 353 29.05 25.48 -0.68
CA SER A 353 29.41 26.89 -0.73
C SER A 353 28.42 27.69 -1.60
N PRO A 354 28.35 29.02 -1.43
CA PRO A 354 27.45 29.85 -2.25
C PRO A 354 27.62 29.66 -3.77
N ASN A 355 28.85 29.39 -4.21
CA ASN A 355 29.22 29.15 -5.62
C ASN A 355 29.06 27.69 -6.09
N GLY A 356 28.47 26.80 -5.29
CA GLY A 356 28.13 25.45 -5.73
C GLY A 356 29.16 24.36 -5.45
N LYS A 357 30.24 24.65 -4.73
CA LYS A 357 31.25 23.65 -4.35
C LYS A 357 30.77 22.85 -3.14
N VAL A 358 30.77 21.53 -3.25
CA VAL A 358 30.49 20.63 -2.12
C VAL A 358 31.54 20.83 -1.03
N ILE A 359 31.08 21.12 0.20
CA ILE A 359 31.93 21.31 1.39
C ILE A 359 31.96 20.04 2.22
N THR A 360 30.80 19.40 2.43
CA THR A 360 30.69 18.13 3.16
C THR A 360 29.93 17.10 2.30
N PRO A 361 30.16 15.79 2.50
CA PRO A 361 29.32 14.75 1.91
C PRO A 361 27.88 14.80 2.46
N PRO A 362 26.92 14.13 1.79
CA PRO A 362 25.50 14.14 2.18
C PRO A 362 25.23 13.19 3.36
N ARG A 363 25.84 13.48 4.52
CA ARG A 363 25.85 12.57 5.69
C ARG A 363 24.98 13.01 6.86
N TYR A 364 24.23 14.10 6.67
CA TYR A 364 23.44 14.72 7.73
C TYR A 364 21.96 14.51 7.46
N SER A 365 21.20 14.15 8.49
CA SER A 365 19.74 14.04 8.43
C SER A 365 19.05 15.40 8.44
N ASP A 366 19.76 16.45 8.88
CA ASP A 366 19.34 17.84 8.77
C ASP A 366 20.53 18.80 8.89
N ILE A 367 20.43 19.96 8.24
CA ILE A 367 21.37 21.07 8.40
C ILE A 367 20.57 22.35 8.59
N THR A 368 20.75 23.00 9.74
CA THR A 368 20.13 24.28 10.08
C THR A 368 21.20 25.35 10.17
N ALA A 369 20.99 26.50 9.55
CA ALA A 369 21.84 27.66 9.81
C ALA A 369 21.50 28.27 11.17
N ILE A 370 22.53 28.51 11.99
CA ILE A 370 22.43 29.17 13.30
C ILE A 370 23.24 30.47 13.34
N GLY A 371 23.74 30.90 12.20
CA GLY A 371 24.51 32.12 12.01
C GLY A 371 24.90 32.30 10.54
N TYR A 372 25.54 33.42 10.22
CA TYR A 372 25.95 33.72 8.84
C TYR A 372 26.89 32.66 8.25
N ASP A 373 27.81 32.14 9.07
CA ASP A 373 28.77 31.10 8.68
C ASP A 373 28.84 29.96 9.70
N LEU A 374 27.71 29.64 10.33
CA LEU A 374 27.63 28.64 11.39
C LEU A 374 26.40 27.74 11.19
N TYR A 375 26.62 26.43 11.15
CA TYR A 375 25.61 25.45 10.75
C TYR A 375 25.57 24.31 11.75
N LEU A 376 24.38 24.04 12.29
CA LEU A 376 24.11 22.84 13.07
C LEU A 376 23.78 21.69 12.12
N CYS A 377 24.69 20.73 12.04
CA CYS A 377 24.57 19.56 11.18
C CYS A 377 24.24 18.34 12.03
N LYS A 378 23.03 17.79 11.87
CA LYS A 378 22.54 16.63 12.64
C LYS A 378 22.79 15.35 11.87
N THR A 379 23.28 14.30 12.54
CA THR A 379 23.40 12.95 11.95
C THR A 379 22.19 12.07 12.27
N ASP A 380 21.46 12.42 13.34
CA ASP A 380 20.17 11.87 13.73
C ASP A 380 19.48 12.86 14.69
N ASP A 381 18.39 12.44 15.33
CA ASP A 381 17.60 13.29 16.23
C ASP A 381 18.35 13.77 17.48
N VAL A 382 19.45 13.09 17.87
CA VAL A 382 20.15 13.32 19.14
C VAL A 382 21.56 13.88 18.91
N ARG A 383 22.23 13.42 17.85
CA ARG A 383 23.63 13.73 17.56
C ARG A 383 23.74 14.78 16.48
N GLY A 384 24.57 15.78 16.74
CA GLY A 384 24.94 16.78 15.75
C GLY A 384 26.29 17.41 16.06
N GLU A 385 26.78 18.16 15.09
CA GLU A 385 27.99 18.96 15.21
C GLU A 385 27.77 20.34 14.60
N VAL A 386 28.52 21.32 15.09
CA VAL A 386 28.48 22.67 14.54
C VAL A 386 29.67 22.83 13.61
N LEU A 387 29.40 23.20 12.36
CA LEU A 387 30.41 23.47 11.34
C LEU A 387 30.41 24.94 10.95
N ASN A 388 31.56 25.45 10.51
CA ASN A 388 31.61 26.69 9.75
C ASN A 388 31.43 26.46 8.24
N GLY A 389 31.39 27.52 7.42
CA GLY A 389 31.23 27.42 5.96
C GLY A 389 32.44 26.86 5.22
N LYS A 390 33.46 26.37 5.93
CA LYS A 390 34.56 25.57 5.37
C LYS A 390 34.43 24.10 5.75
N GLY A 391 33.35 23.70 6.43
CA GLY A 391 33.13 22.33 6.91
C GLY A 391 34.01 21.96 8.11
N VAL A 392 34.62 22.95 8.78
CA VAL A 392 35.45 22.72 9.95
C VAL A 392 34.58 22.77 11.20
N ARG A 393 34.68 21.74 12.03
CA ARG A 393 33.96 21.65 13.30
C ARG A 393 34.38 22.77 14.25
N ILE A 394 33.40 23.50 14.76
CA ILE A 394 33.54 24.52 15.79
C ILE A 394 33.26 23.88 17.15
N ARG A 395 34.10 24.16 18.13
CA ARG A 395 34.00 23.60 19.49
C ARG A 395 33.24 24.54 20.41
#